data_AF-A0A847C8K8-F1
#
_entry.id   AF-A0A847C8K8-F1
#
_cell.length_a   1.000
_cell.length_b   1.000
_cell.length_c   1.000
_cell.angle_alpha   90.00
_cell.angle_beta   90.00
_cell.angle_gamma   90.00
#
_symmetry.space_group_name_H-M   'P 1'
#
loop_
_entity.id
_entity.type
_entity.pdbx_description
1 polymer ?
#
loop_
_entity_poly.entity_id
_entity_poly.type
_entity_poly.pdbx_seq_one_letter_code
_entity_poly.pdbx_strand_id
1 'polypeptide(L)'
;SYGENDALVFTELVESTPYETWIYAEDGKLCEVTVKSRSDISSGAGQEISRVSSLEVEPLGGGLYRISVTDEENAKTDALVFLRCKQEGGAR
;
A
#
# COMPACT_ATOMS: atom_id res chain seq x y z
N SER A 1 5.51 1.44 -8.12
CA SER A 1 6.63 1.02 -7.28
C SER A 1 7.14 2.22 -6.49
N TYR A 2 7.47 2.01 -5.21
CA TYR A 2 8.20 2.96 -4.37
C TYR A 2 9.50 2.27 -3.98
N GLY A 3 10.65 2.91 -4.24
CA GLY A 3 11.93 2.21 -4.23
C GLY A 3 11.98 1.10 -5.28
N GLU A 4 12.39 -0.10 -4.89
CA GLU A 4 12.57 -1.26 -5.79
C GLU A 4 11.35 -2.20 -5.88
N ASN A 5 10.30 -1.97 -5.08
CA ASN A 5 9.21 -2.94 -4.89
C ASN A 5 7.80 -2.36 -5.14
N ASP A 6 6.81 -3.25 -5.13
CA ASP A 6 5.40 -2.88 -5.13
C ASP A 6 5.03 -2.11 -3.85
N ALA A 7 4.04 -1.24 -3.97
CA ALA A 7 3.47 -0.49 -2.86
C ALA A 7 1.96 -0.44 -3.01
N LEU A 8 1.27 -0.50 -1.87
CA LEU A 8 -0.18 -0.24 -1.79
C LEU A 8 -0.37 1.21 -1.39
N VAL A 9 -1.21 1.93 -2.13
CA VAL A 9 -1.51 3.34 -1.87
C VAL A 9 -3.01 3.50 -1.70
N PHE A 10 -3.42 3.92 -0.51
CA PHE A 10 -4.81 4.21 -0.17
C PHE A 10 -4.98 5.72 -0.10
N THR A 11 -5.89 6.26 -0.91
CA THR A 11 -6.20 7.69 -0.91
C THR A 11 -7.47 7.97 -0.12
N GLU A 12 -7.39 8.89 0.84
CA GLU A 12 -8.52 9.35 1.63
C GLU A 12 -8.67 10.89 1.53
N LEU A 13 -9.90 11.39 1.60
CA LEU A 13 -10.19 12.83 1.65
C LEU A 13 -10.54 13.23 3.09
N VAL A 14 -9.66 13.99 3.73
CA VAL A 14 -9.88 14.58 5.06
C VAL A 14 -10.12 16.07 4.87
N GLU A 15 -11.33 16.54 5.17
CA GLU A 15 -11.72 17.95 4.98
C GLU A 15 -11.41 18.48 3.56
N SER A 16 -11.71 17.67 2.53
CA SER A 16 -11.38 17.95 1.11
C SER A 16 -9.88 17.96 0.77
N THR A 17 -9.01 17.65 1.73
CA THR A 17 -7.58 17.47 1.50
C THR A 17 -7.28 16.00 1.25
N PRO A 18 -6.68 15.64 0.11
CA PRO A 18 -6.27 14.26 -0.15
C PRO A 18 -5.03 13.89 0.68
N TYR A 19 -5.13 12.77 1.37
CA TYR A 19 -4.03 12.08 2.04
C TYR A 19 -3.84 10.70 1.41
N GLU A 20 -2.60 10.23 1.44
CA GLU A 20 -2.24 8.91 0.95
C GLU A 20 -1.56 8.14 2.08
N THR A 21 -2.09 6.96 2.37
CA THR A 21 -1.43 5.95 3.21
C THR A 21 -0.72 4.96 2.29
N TRP A 22 0.59 4.88 2.44
CA TRP A 22 1.47 4.02 1.67
C TRP A 22 1.89 2.84 2.53
N ILE A 23 1.75 1.62 2.01
CA ILE A 23 2.28 0.39 2.60
C ILE A 23 3.27 -0.22 1.60
N TYR A 24 4.51 -0.42 2.03
CA TYR A 24 5.61 -0.82 1.14
C TYR A 24 6.69 -1.61 1.89
N ALA A 25 7.51 -2.34 1.15
CA ALA A 25 8.67 -3.04 1.70
C ALA A 25 9.97 -2.24 1.47
N GLU A 26 10.73 -1.97 2.53
CA GLU A 26 12.01 -1.26 2.52
C GLU A 26 12.95 -1.92 3.54
N ASP A 27 14.18 -2.24 3.13
CA ASP A 27 15.23 -2.83 4.00
C ASP A 27 14.77 -4.04 4.86
N GLY A 28 13.97 -4.95 4.27
CA GLY A 28 13.46 -6.14 4.96
C GLY A 28 12.31 -5.85 5.94
N LYS A 29 11.68 -4.68 5.83
CA LYS A 29 10.61 -4.22 6.70
C LYS A 29 9.38 -3.89 5.89
N LEU A 30 8.22 -4.22 6.43
CA LEU A 30 6.95 -3.68 5.98
C LEU A 30 6.73 -2.36 6.70
N CYS A 31 6.65 -1.28 5.94
CA CYS A 31 6.53 0.08 6.43
C CYS A 31 5.17 0.67 6.06
N GLU A 32 4.66 1.56 6.91
CA GLU A 32 3.49 2.39 6.62
C GLU A 32 3.82 3.88 6.83
N VAL A 33 3.36 4.73 5.91
CA VAL A 33 3.41 6.18 6.08
C VAL A 33 2.12 6.82 5.57
N THR A 34 1.59 7.78 6.31
CA THR A 34 0.49 8.63 5.84
C THR A 34 1.02 10.03 5.59
N VAL A 35 0.87 10.51 4.36
CA VAL A 35 1.30 11.84 3.93
C VAL A 35 0.16 12.55 3.21
N LYS A 36 0.26 13.87 3.12
CA LYS A 36 -0.60 14.61 2.19
C LYS A 36 -0.30 14.14 0.77
N SER A 37 -1.32 13.95 -0.06
CA SER A 37 -1.13 13.46 -1.43
C SER A 37 -0.16 14.37 -2.20
N ARG A 38 0.73 13.74 -2.98
CA ARG A 38 1.84 14.40 -3.72
C ARG A 38 2.94 15.02 -2.86
N SER A 39 2.97 14.77 -1.56
CA SER A 39 4.17 15.04 -0.76
C SER A 39 5.26 14.02 -1.10
N ASP A 40 6.51 14.49 -1.13
CA ASP A 40 7.65 13.58 -1.24
C ASP A 40 7.74 12.72 0.02
N ILE A 41 7.86 11.41 -0.17
CA ILE A 41 8.16 10.47 0.90
C ILE A 41 9.67 10.25 0.87
N SER A 42 10.37 10.61 1.94
CA SER A 42 11.79 10.29 2.08
C SER A 42 11.98 8.82 2.44
N SER A 43 13.08 8.21 2.00
CA SER A 43 13.51 6.89 2.46
C SER A 43 13.54 6.84 3.99
N GLY A 44 12.96 5.80 4.60
CA GLY A 44 12.85 5.69 6.06
C GLY A 44 11.82 6.61 6.74
N ALA A 45 10.97 7.32 5.99
CA ALA A 45 9.84 8.07 6.56
C ALA A 45 8.73 7.16 7.12
N GLY A 46 8.66 5.91 6.65
CA GLY A 46 7.68 4.95 7.09
C GLY A 46 7.94 4.42 8.50
N GLN A 47 6.85 4.23 9.23
CA GLN A 47 6.87 3.49 10.48
C GLN A 47 6.93 2.00 10.17
N GLU A 48 7.86 1.29 10.82
CA GLU A 48 7.93 -0.17 10.76
C GLU A 48 6.66 -0.79 11.38
N ILE A 49 6.00 -1.66 10.63
CA ILE A 49 4.89 -2.49 11.10
C ILE A 49 5.42 -3.87 11.52
N SER A 50 6.23 -4.49 10.66
CA SER A 50 6.77 -5.84 10.84
C SER A 50 7.97 -6.08 9.92
N ARG A 51 8.66 -7.21 10.11
CA ARG A 51 9.72 -7.65 9.21
C ARG A 51 9.21 -8.62 8.16
N VAL A 52 9.69 -8.45 6.94
CA VAL A 52 9.25 -9.22 5.77
C VAL A 52 10.41 -9.47 4.82
N SER A 53 10.40 -10.63 4.18
CA SER A 53 11.28 -10.96 3.08
C SER A 53 10.76 -10.41 1.75
N SER A 54 9.43 -10.37 1.56
CA SER A 54 8.83 -9.82 0.35
C SER A 54 7.41 -9.29 0.55
N LEU A 55 7.04 -8.31 -0.28
CA LEU A 55 5.68 -7.86 -0.53
C LEU A 55 5.45 -7.92 -2.04
N GLU A 56 4.46 -8.69 -2.47
CA GLU A 56 4.12 -8.87 -3.89
C GLU A 56 2.65 -8.50 -4.11
N VAL A 57 2.36 -7.80 -5.20
CA VAL A 57 0.99 -7.42 -5.57
C VAL A 57 0.67 -7.94 -6.98
N GLU A 58 -0.25 -8.90 -7.07
CA GLU A 58 -0.62 -9.55 -8.32
C GLU A 58 -2.05 -9.18 -8.73
N PRO A 59 -2.28 -8.58 -9.91
CA PRO A 59 -3.64 -8.37 -10.43
C PRO A 59 -4.25 -9.71 -10.88
N LEU A 60 -5.40 -10.06 -10.33
CA LEU A 60 -6.16 -11.27 -10.72
C LEU A 60 -7.27 -10.99 -11.75
N GLY A 61 -7.41 -9.72 -12.15
CA GLY A 61 -8.42 -9.26 -13.10
C GLY A 61 -9.69 -8.74 -12.44
N GLY A 62 -10.48 -7.96 -13.19
CA GLY A 62 -11.75 -7.42 -12.71
C GLY A 62 -11.65 -6.44 -11.53
N GLY A 63 -10.46 -5.91 -11.22
CA GLY A 63 -10.23 -5.08 -10.03
C GLY A 63 -9.90 -5.87 -8.76
N LEU A 64 -9.76 -7.19 -8.86
CA LEU A 64 -9.26 -8.05 -7.78
C LEU A 64 -7.73 -8.11 -7.81
N TYR A 65 -7.12 -7.98 -6.65
CA TYR A 65 -5.68 -8.10 -6.43
C TYR A 65 -5.42 -9.15 -5.35
N ARG A 66 -4.35 -9.92 -5.54
CA ARG A 66 -3.73 -10.71 -4.47
C ARG A 66 -2.55 -9.92 -3.93
N ILE A 67 -2.52 -9.77 -2.62
CA ILE A 67 -1.40 -9.24 -1.88
C ILE A 67 -0.78 -10.42 -1.16
N SER A 68 0.51 -10.63 -1.38
CA SER A 68 1.29 -11.70 -0.79
C SER A 68 2.40 -11.10 0.06
N VAL A 69 2.48 -11.51 1.32
CA VAL A 69 3.56 -11.13 2.23
C VAL A 69 4.29 -12.40 2.65
N THR A 70 5.62 -12.37 2.55
CA THR A 70 6.49 -13.44 3.06
C THR A 70 7.26 -12.91 4.25
N ASP A 71 7.18 -13.57 5.40
CA ASP A 71 7.94 -13.18 6.60
C ASP A 71 9.41 -13.68 6.55
N GLU A 72 10.16 -13.43 7.63
CA GLU A 72 11.57 -13.85 7.77
C GLU A 72 11.73 -15.38 7.90
N GLU A 73 10.67 -16.11 8.25
CA GLU A 73 10.65 -17.58 8.38
C GLU A 73 10.20 -18.26 7.07
N ASN A 74 10.03 -17.50 5.98
CA ASN A 74 9.45 -17.92 4.70
C ASN A 74 7.99 -18.37 4.78
N ALA A 75 7.25 -18.01 5.83
CA ALA A 75 5.81 -18.21 5.85
C ALA A 75 5.14 -17.15 4.95
N LYS A 76 4.33 -17.62 4.00
CA LYS A 76 3.59 -16.76 3.08
C LYS A 76 2.14 -16.60 3.53
N THR A 77 1.69 -15.35 3.60
CA THR A 77 0.30 -14.98 3.88
C THR A 77 -0.27 -14.23 2.68
N ASP A 78 -1.47 -14.63 2.25
CA ASP A 78 -2.17 -14.02 1.13
C ASP A 78 -3.44 -13.30 1.59
N ALA A 79 -3.69 -12.12 1.04
CA ALA A 79 -4.93 -11.38 1.16
C ALA A 79 -5.49 -11.07 -0.23
N LEU A 80 -6.80 -11.24 -0.39
CA LEU A 80 -7.51 -10.87 -1.62
C LEU A 80 -8.28 -9.57 -1.40
N VAL A 81 -7.96 -8.56 -2.20
CA VAL A 81 -8.56 -7.23 -2.09
C VAL A 81 -9.17 -6.83 -3.42
N PHE A 82 -10.44 -6.43 -3.38
CA PHE A 82 -11.14 -5.90 -4.54
C PHE A 82 -11.15 -4.38 -4.45
N LEU A 83 -10.67 -3.70 -5.49
CA LEU A 83 -10.80 -2.24 -5.59
C LEU A 83 -12.29 -1.91 -5.71
N ARG A 84 -12.87 -1.31 -4.66
CA ARG A 84 -14.25 -0.83 -4.74
C ARG A 84 -14.33 0.19 -5.88
N CYS A 85 -15.33 0.03 -6.74
CA CYS A 85 -15.60 0.99 -7.81
C CYS A 85 -15.64 2.40 -7.23
N LYS A 86 -14.95 3.31 -7.92
CA LYS A 86 -14.93 4.77 -7.72
C LYS A 86 -16.26 5.25 -7.13
N GLN A 87 -16.24 5.90 -5.96
CA GLN A 87 -17.33 6.80 -5.61
C GLN A 87 -17.31 7.90 -6.67
N GLU A 88 -18.21 7.81 -7.65
CA GLU A 88 -18.51 8.96 -8.49
C GLU A 88 -18.97 10.06 -7.55
N GLY A 89 -18.24 11.17 -7.54
CA GLY A 89 -18.62 12.35 -6.80
C GLY A 89 -20.04 12.69 -7.19
N GLY A 90 -20.96 12.52 -6.24
CA GLY A 90 -22.33 13.00 -6.38
C GLY A 90 -22.26 14.52 -6.51
N ALA A 91 -22.20 15.00 -7.74
CA ALA A 91 -22.55 16.37 -8.06
C ALA A 91 -24.04 16.52 -7.70
N ARG A 92 -24.29 17.27 -6.62
CA ARG A 92 -25.58 17.90 -6.35
C ARG A 92 -25.47 19.36 -6.77
#